data_AF-A0A382U3Y4-F1
#
_entry.id   AF-A0A382U3Y4-F1
#
_cell.length_a   1.000
_cell.length_b   1.000
_cell.length_c   1.000
_cell.angle_alpha   90.00
_cell.angle_beta   90.00
_cell.angle_gamma   90.00
#
_symmetry.space_group_name_H-M   'P 1'
#
loop_
_entity.id
_entity.type
_entity.pdbx_description
1 polymer ?
#
loop_
_entity_poly.entity_id
_entity_poly.type
_entity_poly.pdbx_seq_one_letter_code
_entity_poly.pdbx_strand_id
1 'polypeptide(L)' 'IMYQSNYQSGLRVLDISDPENPQEIGYFDTVPYGDNSAGMGGSWSNYPFFESGIVIVTSGREGLFVLKRRQPIT' A
#
# COMPACT_ATOMS: atom_id res chain seq x y z
N ILE A 1 -10.49 -7.34 -0.81
CA ILE A 1 -9.20 -6.62 -0.93
C ILE A 1 -9.09 -5.61 0.21
N MET A 2 -8.00 -5.67 0.96
CA MET A 2 -7.66 -4.73 2.03
C MET A 2 -6.40 -3.95 1.65
N TYR A 3 -6.42 -2.64 1.89
CA TYR A 3 -5.28 -1.74 1.72
C TYR A 3 -4.77 -1.30 3.09
N GLN A 4 -3.51 -1.62 3.39
CA GLN A 4 -2.92 -1.39 4.70
C GLN A 4 -1.73 -0.43 4.61
N SER A 5 -1.77 0.65 5.39
CA SER A 5 -0.62 1.54 5.58
C SER A 5 0.24 1.01 6.71
N ASN A 6 1.47 0.58 6.40
CA ASN A 6 2.36 -0.12 7.34
C ASN A 6 3.70 0.59 7.53
N TYR A 7 3.70 1.91 7.67
CA TYR A 7 4.90 2.72 7.91
C TYR A 7 6.04 2.37 6.93
N GLN A 8 7.25 2.05 7.42
CA GLN A 8 8.40 1.70 6.57
C GLN A 8 8.18 0.45 5.68
N SER A 9 7.20 -0.41 5.97
CA SER A 9 6.81 -1.51 5.07
C SER A 9 5.96 -1.05 3.88
N GLY A 10 5.61 0.25 3.84
CA GLY A 10 4.85 0.87 2.76
C GLY A 10 3.37 0.49 2.76
N LEU A 11 2.75 0.55 1.59
CA LEU A 11 1.40 0.06 1.35
C LEU A 11 1.44 -1.44 1.10
N ARG A 12 0.60 -2.21 1.81
CA ARG A 12 0.36 -3.64 1.55
C ARG A 12 -1.06 -3.85 1.07
N VAL A 13 -1.23 -4.68 0.04
CA VAL A 13 -2.53 -4.98 -0.55
C VAL A 13 -2.79 -6.47 -0.42
N LEU A 14 -3.80 -6.81 0.38
CA LEU A 14 -4.18 -8.19 0.66
C LEU A 14 -5.49 -8.53 -0.05
N ASP A 15 -5.57 -9.73 -0.63
CA ASP A 15 -6.84 -10.39 -0.80
C ASP A 15 -7.27 -11.01 0.53
N ILE A 16 -8.52 -10.74 0.91
CA ILE A 16 -9.12 -11.16 2.18
C ILE A 16 -10.47 -11.84 1.93
N SER A 17 -10.68 -12.38 0.73
CA SER A 17 -11.87 -13.17 0.40
C SER A 17 -11.99 -14.43 1.28
N ASP A 18 -10.85 -14.98 1.70
CA ASP A 18 -10.73 -15.95 2.79
C ASP A 18 -10.08 -15.25 4.01
N PRO A 19 -10.86 -14.89 5.05
CA PRO A 19 -10.33 -14.21 6.23
C PRO A 19 -9.39 -15.06 7.08
N GLU A 20 -9.46 -16.39 6.99
CA GLU A 20 -8.55 -17.29 7.73
C GLU A 20 -7.19 -17.42 7.03
N ASN A 21 -7.13 -17.11 5.74
CA ASN A 21 -5.92 -17.23 4.92
C ASN A 21 -5.70 -16.03 3.98
N PRO A 22 -5.49 -14.81 4.50
CA PRO A 22 -5.28 -13.62 3.69
C PRO A 22 -4.00 -13.74 2.83
N GLN A 23 -4.09 -13.35 1.56
CA GLN A 23 -2.99 -13.45 0.60
C GLN A 23 -2.51 -12.07 0.18
N GLU A 24 -1.20 -11.82 0.16
CA GLU A 24 -0.69 -10.58 -0.41
C GLU A 24 -0.72 -10.60 -1.94
N ILE A 25 -1.35 -9.60 -2.53
CA ILE A 25 -1.54 -9.46 -3.98
C ILE A 25 -0.88 -8.20 -4.55
N GLY A 26 -0.18 -7.43 -3.72
CA GLY A 26 0.59 -6.27 -4.15
C GLY A 26 1.16 -5.47 -2.99
N TYR A 27 2.17 -4.65 -3.31
CA TYR A 27 2.77 -3.71 -2.36
C TYR A 27 3.24 -2.46 -3.12
N PHE A 28 3.47 -1.38 -2.37
CA PHE A 28 4.18 -0.20 -2.85
C PHE A 28 5.07 0.35 -1.74
N ASP A 29 6.36 0.42 -2.01
CA ASP A 29 7.34 1.00 -1.09
C ASP A 29 7.27 2.52 -1.14
N THR A 30 6.90 3.13 -0.02
CA THR A 30 6.87 4.59 0.11
C THR A 30 8.22 5.17 0.51
N VAL A 31 9.18 4.36 1.00
CA VAL A 31 10.49 4.77 1.53
C VAL A 31 11.65 4.13 0.75
N PRO A 32 11.71 4.25 -0.58
CA PRO A 32 12.67 3.51 -1.42
C PRO A 32 14.14 3.89 -1.21
N TYR A 33 14.40 5.02 -0.55
CA TYR A 33 15.76 5.52 -0.24
C TYR A 33 16.14 5.31 1.23
N GLY A 34 15.32 4.62 2.01
CA GLY A 34 15.57 4.31 3.42
C GLY A 34 16.54 3.14 3.62
N ASP A 35 16.99 2.94 4.86
CA ASP A 35 17.95 1.92 5.27
C ASP A 35 17.31 0.55 5.61
N ASN A 36 16.14 0.24 5.03
CA ASN A 36 15.35 -0.98 5.28
C ASN A 36 15.20 -1.31 6.78
N SER A 37 15.02 -0.28 7.61
CA SER A 37 14.90 -0.39 9.06
C SER A 37 13.43 -0.35 9.49
N ALA A 38 13.12 -0.79 10.71
CA ALA A 38 11.80 -0.56 11.29
C ALA A 38 11.64 0.92 11.65
N GLY A 39 10.47 1.51 11.42
CA GLY A 39 10.15 2.85 11.91
C GLY A 39 8.84 3.39 11.37
N MET A 40 8.50 4.61 11.78
CA MET A 40 7.18 5.21 11.56
C MET A 40 7.13 6.20 10.38
N GLY A 41 8.22 6.35 9.65
CA GLY A 41 8.36 7.41 8.63
C GLY A 41 7.68 7.16 7.29
N GLY A 42 7.24 5.93 7.01
CA GLY A 42 6.64 5.58 5.71
C GLY A 42 5.12 5.79 5.65
N SER A 43 4.43 4.86 5.00
CA SER A 43 2.98 4.93 4.73
C SER A 43 2.16 5.16 6.00
N TRP A 44 1.43 6.27 6.03
CA TRP A 44 0.59 6.70 7.15
C TRP A 44 -0.90 6.41 6.93
N SER A 45 -1.43 6.73 5.75
CA SER A 45 -2.85 6.50 5.42
C SER A 45 -3.03 6.16 3.95
N ASN A 46 -4.17 5.58 3.61
CA ASN A 46 -4.56 5.31 2.23
C ASN A 46 -6.07 5.52 2.03
N TYR A 47 -6.47 5.83 0.79
CA TYR A 47 -7.86 5.98 0.39
C TYR A 47 -8.11 5.24 -0.94
N PRO A 48 -8.70 4.03 -0.90
CA PRO A 48 -8.90 3.19 -2.08
C PRO A 48 -10.33 3.24 -2.65
N PHE A 49 -11.16 4.21 -2.25
CA PHE A 49 -12.61 4.20 -2.52
C PHE A 49 -13.04 4.98 -3.76
N PHE A 50 -12.10 5.47 -4.57
CA PHE A 50 -12.45 6.12 -5.83
C PHE A 50 -12.92 5.09 -6.87
N GLU A 51 -14.04 5.37 -7.55
CA GLU A 51 -14.58 4.53 -8.63
C GLU A 51 -13.58 4.28 -9.77
N SER A 52 -12.63 5.20 -9.98
CA SER A 52 -11.55 5.06 -10.96
C SER A 52 -10.56 3.93 -10.66
N GLY A 53 -10.62 3.34 -9.47
CA GLY A 53 -9.65 2.38 -8.95
C GLY A 53 -8.32 3.01 -8.54
N ILE A 54 -8.29 4.35 -8.40
CA ILE A 54 -7.14 5.07 -7.85
C ILE A 54 -7.10 4.86 -6.34
N VAL A 55 -5.88 4.66 -5.84
CA VAL A 55 -5.57 4.60 -4.43
C VAL A 55 -4.64 5.75 -4.09
N ILE A 56 -5.09 6.63 -3.19
CA ILE A 56 -4.22 7.68 -2.62
C ILE A 56 -3.48 7.08 -1.44
N VAL A 57 -2.19 7.35 -1.31
CA VAL A 57 -1.37 6.95 -0.16
C VAL A 57 -0.61 8.16 0.35
N THR A 58 -0.60 8.37 1.67
CA THR A 58 0.25 9.37 2.31
C THR A 58 1.42 8.69 3.03
N SER A 59 2.60 9.30 2.96
CA SER A 59 3.82 8.91 3.66
C SER A 59 4.32 10.06 4.53
N GLY A 60 4.88 9.74 5.70
CA GLY A 60 5.45 10.74 6.60
C GLY A 60 6.72 11.42 6.05
N ARG A 61 7.46 10.76 5.15
CA ARG A 61 8.72 11.26 4.58
C ARG A 61 8.58 11.72 3.13
N GLU A 62 7.88 10.96 2.30
CA GLU A 62 7.86 11.14 0.84
C GLU A 62 6.58 11.81 0.31
N GLY A 63 5.65 12.21 1.21
CA GLY A 63 4.47 12.98 0.84
C GLY A 63 3.32 12.12 0.33
N LEU A 64 2.79 12.42 -0.86
CA LEU A 64 1.57 11.79 -1.40
C LEU A 64 1.85 11.02 -2.68
N PHE A 65 1.31 9.81 -2.77
CA PHE A 65 1.34 8.96 -3.95
C PHE A 65 -0.06 8.74 -4.51
N VAL A 66 -0.15 8.68 -5.83
CA VAL A 66 -1.37 8.34 -6.57
C VAL A 66 -1.11 7.03 -7.31
N LEU A 67 -1.74 5.95 -6.85
CA LEU A 67 -1.47 4.60 -7.32
C LEU A 67 -2.68 4.05 -8.08
N LYS A 68 -2.41 3.14 -9.03
CA LYS A 68 -3.42 2.30 -9.66
C LYS A 68 -2.90 0.87 -9.68
N ARG A 69 -3.70 -0.08 -9.18
CA ARG A 69 -3.30 -1.50 -9.17
C ARG A 69 -3.16 -2.00 -10.61
N ARG A 70 -1.98 -2.53 -10.96
CA ARG A 70 -1.78 -3.23 -12.23
C ARG A 70 -2.60 -4.52 -12.21
N GLN A 71 -3.51 -4.68 -13.16
CA GLN A 71 -4.19 -5.97 -13.37
C GLN A 71 -3.21 -6.94 -14.04
N PRO A 72 -3.22 -8.24 -13.69
CA PRO A 72 -2.50 -9.25 -14.47
C PRO A 72 -2.94 -9.17 -15.93
N ILE A 73 -1.98 -9.22 -16.86
CA ILE A 73 -2.32 -9.42 -18.28
C ILE A 73 -2.87 -10.85 -18.36
N THR A 74 -4.12 -10.97 -18.82
CA THR A 74 -4.78 -12.27 -19.04
C THR A 74 -4.41 -12.83 -20.40
#